data_AF-A0A955W4G0-F1
#
_entry.id   AF-A0A955W4G0-F1
#
_cell.length_a   1.000
_cell.length_b   1.000
_cell.length_c   1.000
_cell.angle_alpha   90.00
_cell.angle_beta   90.00
_cell.angle_gamma   90.00
#
_symmetry.space_group_name_H-M   'P 1'
#
loop_
_entity.id
_entity.type
_entity.pdbx_description
1 polymer ?
#
loop_
_entity_poly.entity_id
_entity_poly.type
_entity_poly.pdbx_seq_one_letter_code
_entity_poly.pdbx_strand_id
1 'polypeptide(L)'
;LDQVRADGWFDDLLRDSAAMRELTDALGSATVALSVLAGLHIQSVTFERRAPEHSEVVFSVGTATETTTLPLGELRYRLGTALVSAVVPKVSLPAQSPPAETLQAFIGPPFVLLAPVFGVRLLELRVGGFRPPSVLLDLTGSPEEIDLSDFRELIREQVRAETPEPPTSGLVIDPDAVARASRAAERGDWEGVLREVGHWPGPAAMLLRTSEAQEMDPEAHALVAKALGLAGEAYLHQGASDWSGELFRLGIQWSHDGPVAADLFYRLGVQSMDARRFGHALGLLRRAHALGASEREVVQRLAECYLESDKPLAAMACARRGRRLGVTTEHLHAIEERAAERLGEPWRRFVALVEGAPARAT
;
A
#
# COMPACT_ATOMS: atom_id res chain seq x y z
N LEU A 1 27.81 0.41 -34.22
CA LEU A 1 26.95 0.95 -33.14
C LEU A 1 27.61 2.12 -32.39
N ASP A 2 28.64 2.74 -32.95
CA ASP A 2 29.52 3.64 -32.18
C ASP A 2 28.84 4.93 -31.69
N GLN A 3 27.81 5.40 -32.40
CA GLN A 3 27.00 6.55 -31.98
C GLN A 3 25.86 6.18 -30.99
N VAL A 4 25.65 4.88 -30.76
CA VAL A 4 24.54 4.31 -29.97
C VAL A 4 25.04 3.74 -28.66
N ARG A 5 26.26 3.18 -28.65
CA ARG A 5 26.89 2.59 -27.47
C ARG A 5 26.97 3.61 -26.34
N ALA A 6 26.67 3.13 -25.16
CA ALA A 6 26.74 3.92 -23.93
C ALA A 6 27.96 3.52 -23.08
N ASP A 7 29.02 2.97 -23.68
CA ASP A 7 30.14 2.45 -22.89
C ASP A 7 30.74 3.53 -22.00
N GLY A 8 31.00 3.18 -20.73
CA GLY A 8 31.56 4.10 -19.75
C GLY A 8 30.59 5.15 -19.19
N TRP A 9 29.32 5.22 -19.64
CA TRP A 9 28.37 6.24 -19.15
C TRP A 9 28.24 6.25 -17.62
N PHE A 10 28.23 5.05 -17.02
CA PHE A 10 28.09 4.90 -15.58
C PHE A 10 29.39 5.28 -14.87
N ASP A 11 30.54 4.90 -15.42
CA ASP A 11 31.86 5.28 -14.86
C ASP A 11 32.09 6.79 -14.93
N ASP A 12 31.63 7.44 -15.99
CA ASP A 12 31.68 8.90 -16.15
C ASP A 12 30.75 9.58 -15.13
N LEU A 13 29.53 9.07 -14.93
CA LEU A 13 28.62 9.55 -13.88
C LEU A 13 29.25 9.43 -12.48
N LEU A 14 29.93 8.33 -12.19
CA LEU A 14 30.65 8.12 -10.93
C LEU A 14 31.88 9.01 -10.79
N ARG A 15 32.56 9.35 -11.88
CA ARG A 15 33.71 10.26 -11.88
C ARG A 15 33.31 11.67 -11.49
N ASP A 16 32.19 12.13 -12.05
CA ASP A 16 31.73 13.51 -11.94
C ASP A 16 31.04 13.83 -10.60
N SER A 17 30.66 12.82 -9.81
CA SER A 17 29.96 13.03 -8.53
C SER A 17 30.47 12.15 -7.40
N ALA A 18 31.01 12.78 -6.35
CA ALA A 18 31.39 12.09 -5.11
C ALA A 18 30.17 11.46 -4.40
N ALA A 19 29.03 12.15 -4.42
CA ALA A 19 27.79 11.63 -3.83
C ALA A 19 27.30 10.36 -4.55
N MET A 20 27.47 10.28 -5.87
CA MET A 20 27.13 9.07 -6.62
C MET A 20 28.03 7.89 -6.26
N ARG A 21 29.32 8.13 -6.00
CA ARG A 21 30.24 7.07 -5.52
C ARG A 21 29.81 6.55 -4.15
N GLU A 22 29.51 7.44 -3.21
CA GLU A 22 29.01 7.04 -1.88
C GLU A 22 27.69 6.28 -1.96
N LEU A 23 26.77 6.70 -2.83
CA LEU A 23 25.52 5.97 -3.10
C LEU A 23 25.79 4.59 -3.71
N THR A 24 26.75 4.47 -4.63
CA THR A 24 27.14 3.18 -5.20
C THR A 24 27.78 2.27 -4.17
N ASP A 25 28.62 2.79 -3.28
CA ASP A 25 29.19 2.03 -2.17
C ASP A 25 28.11 1.54 -1.19
N ALA A 26 27.05 2.33 -0.99
CA ALA A 26 25.95 2.00 -0.07
C ALA A 26 24.89 1.06 -0.68
N LEU A 27 24.50 1.29 -1.94
CA LEU A 27 23.35 0.64 -2.59
C LEU A 27 23.76 -0.40 -3.65
N GLY A 28 25.01 -0.39 -4.09
CA GLY A 28 25.51 -1.21 -5.19
C GLY A 28 25.31 -0.56 -6.56
N SER A 29 26.24 -0.83 -7.48
CA SER A 29 26.28 -0.25 -8.83
C SER A 29 25.01 -0.49 -9.64
N ALA A 30 24.49 -1.73 -9.60
CA ALA A 30 23.27 -2.09 -10.32
C ALA A 30 22.07 -1.25 -9.81
N THR A 31 21.83 -1.20 -8.50
CA THR A 31 20.71 -0.43 -7.92
C THR A 31 20.76 1.05 -8.31
N VAL A 32 21.95 1.66 -8.27
CA VAL A 32 22.13 3.06 -8.62
C VAL A 32 21.89 3.29 -10.12
N ALA A 33 22.46 2.44 -10.98
CA ALA A 33 22.23 2.51 -12.42
C ALA A 33 20.74 2.36 -12.78
N LEU A 34 20.06 1.36 -12.20
CA LEU A 34 18.63 1.12 -12.40
C LEU A 34 17.79 2.31 -11.93
N SER A 35 18.15 2.95 -10.82
CA SER A 35 17.49 4.14 -10.30
C SER A 35 17.57 5.31 -11.27
N VAL A 36 18.74 5.56 -11.84
CA VAL A 36 18.95 6.63 -12.84
C VAL A 36 18.12 6.35 -14.09
N LEU A 37 18.09 5.10 -14.57
CA LEU A 37 17.32 4.71 -15.76
C LEU A 37 15.80 4.83 -15.55
N ALA A 38 15.34 4.54 -14.35
CA ALA A 38 13.95 4.71 -13.96
C ALA A 38 13.58 6.19 -13.66
N GLY A 39 14.55 7.11 -13.73
CA GLY A 39 14.34 8.54 -13.47
C GLY A 39 14.16 8.88 -12.00
N LEU A 40 14.70 8.06 -11.09
CA LEU A 40 14.65 8.33 -9.66
C LEU A 40 15.73 9.34 -9.26
N HIS A 41 15.38 10.22 -8.33
CA HIS A 41 16.27 11.18 -7.71
C HIS A 41 16.36 10.85 -6.22
N ILE A 42 17.40 10.12 -5.84
CA ILE A 42 17.66 9.75 -4.44
C ILE A 42 18.13 11.00 -3.70
N GLN A 43 17.37 11.39 -2.68
CA GLN A 43 17.65 12.57 -1.85
C GLN A 43 18.46 12.20 -0.62
N SER A 44 18.12 11.09 0.04
CA SER A 44 18.83 10.60 1.21
C SER A 44 18.67 9.10 1.39
N VAL A 45 19.64 8.47 2.04
CA VAL A 45 19.62 7.06 2.44
C VAL A 45 19.98 6.98 3.92
N THR A 46 19.10 6.36 4.71
CA THR A 46 19.37 6.04 6.12
C THR A 46 19.81 4.58 6.19
N PHE A 47 21.11 4.36 6.34
CA PHE A 47 21.69 3.02 6.23
C PHE A 47 21.60 2.20 7.53
N GLU A 48 21.00 1.01 7.46
CA GLU A 48 20.93 0.07 8.58
C GLU A 48 21.94 -1.08 8.41
N ARG A 49 23.06 -1.02 9.14
CA ARG A 49 24.18 -1.99 9.00
C ARG A 49 23.81 -3.44 9.29
N ARG A 50 22.81 -3.68 10.15
CA ARG A 50 22.41 -5.03 10.56
C ARG A 50 21.40 -5.66 9.59
N ALA A 51 20.68 -4.84 8.84
CA ALA A 51 19.68 -5.27 7.87
C ALA A 51 19.67 -4.29 6.68
N PRO A 52 20.63 -4.39 5.74
CA PRO A 52 20.76 -3.42 4.65
C PRO A 52 19.49 -3.23 3.83
N GLU A 53 18.67 -4.27 3.64
CA GLU A 53 17.39 -4.19 2.92
C GLU A 53 16.32 -3.34 3.63
N HIS A 54 16.48 -3.06 4.93
CA HIS A 54 15.61 -2.17 5.70
C HIS A 54 16.07 -0.71 5.67
N SER A 55 17.22 -0.43 5.05
CA SER A 55 17.70 0.95 4.92
C SER A 55 16.63 1.80 4.22
N GLU A 56 16.28 2.93 4.80
CA GLU A 56 15.26 3.81 4.24
C GLU A 56 15.87 4.65 3.12
N VAL A 57 15.21 4.65 1.96
CA VAL A 57 15.60 5.46 0.81
C VAL A 57 14.49 6.48 0.55
N VAL A 58 14.87 7.76 0.61
CA VAL A 58 14.00 8.89 0.26
C VAL A 58 14.34 9.34 -1.15
N PHE A 59 13.34 9.36 -2.03
CA PHE A 59 13.54 9.71 -3.43
C PHE A 59 12.31 10.41 -4.03
N SER A 60 12.51 11.09 -5.15
CA SER A 60 11.43 11.54 -6.02
C SER A 60 11.58 10.90 -7.41
N VAL A 61 10.51 10.94 -8.21
CA VAL A 61 10.50 10.38 -9.57
C VAL A 61 10.37 11.52 -10.57
N GLY A 62 11.31 11.59 -11.51
CA GLY A 62 11.38 12.65 -12.52
C GLY A 62 11.45 14.04 -11.86
N THR A 63 10.60 14.96 -12.32
CA THR A 63 10.55 16.34 -11.81
C THR A 63 9.57 16.52 -10.66
N ALA A 64 9.03 15.44 -10.07
CA ALA A 64 8.09 15.53 -8.98
C ALA A 64 8.76 16.13 -7.73
N THR A 65 8.07 17.04 -7.05
CA THR A 65 8.49 17.58 -5.75
C THR A 65 8.08 16.69 -4.58
N GLU A 66 7.16 15.75 -4.81
CA GLU A 66 6.73 14.78 -3.80
C GLU A 66 7.81 13.73 -3.56
N THR A 67 8.17 13.57 -2.31
CA THR A 67 9.19 12.62 -1.86
C THR A 67 8.51 11.35 -1.35
N THR A 68 8.96 10.22 -1.85
CA THR A 68 8.55 8.89 -1.40
C THR A 68 9.67 8.27 -0.56
N THR A 69 9.29 7.59 0.51
CA THR A 69 10.23 6.80 1.32
C THR A 69 9.90 5.32 1.16
N LEU A 70 10.89 4.49 0.85
CA LEU A 70 10.75 3.03 0.79
C LEU A 70 11.96 2.33 1.44
N PRO A 71 11.79 1.12 2.00
CA PRO A 71 12.90 0.23 2.30
C PRO A 71 13.70 -0.11 1.04
N LEU A 72 15.02 -0.25 1.19
CA LEU A 72 15.93 -0.55 0.07
C LEU A 72 15.54 -1.84 -0.67
N GLY A 73 15.16 -2.89 0.04
CA GLY A 73 14.76 -4.16 -0.58
C GLY A 73 13.52 -4.02 -1.45
N GLU A 74 12.54 -3.23 -0.99
CA GLU A 74 11.34 -2.93 -1.76
C GLU A 74 11.64 -2.04 -2.98
N LEU A 75 12.51 -1.04 -2.82
CA LEU A 75 12.96 -0.20 -3.92
C LEU A 75 13.64 -1.03 -5.01
N ARG A 76 14.60 -1.89 -4.65
CA ARG A 76 15.32 -2.78 -5.58
C ARG A 76 14.36 -3.70 -6.33
N TYR A 77 13.42 -4.31 -5.62
CA TYR A 77 12.41 -5.18 -6.24
C TYR A 77 11.54 -4.44 -7.26
N ARG A 78 11.05 -3.24 -6.91
CA ARG A 78 10.23 -2.41 -7.81
C ARG A 78 11.01 -1.95 -9.04
N LEU A 79 12.26 -1.51 -8.86
CA LEU A 79 13.14 -1.10 -9.96
C LEU A 79 13.43 -2.27 -10.92
N GLY A 80 13.79 -3.43 -10.38
CA GLY A 80 14.03 -4.64 -11.15
C GLY A 80 12.81 -5.04 -11.98
N THR A 81 11.64 -5.09 -11.34
CA THR A 81 10.38 -5.46 -12.00
C THR A 81 9.99 -4.47 -13.09
N ALA A 82 10.06 -3.16 -12.81
CA ALA A 82 9.72 -2.11 -13.77
C ALA A 82 10.59 -2.20 -15.05
N LEU A 83 11.88 -2.50 -14.89
CA LEU A 83 12.80 -2.60 -16.01
C LEU A 83 12.68 -3.91 -16.78
N VAL A 84 12.43 -5.03 -16.11
CA VAL A 84 12.13 -6.32 -16.76
C VAL A 84 10.85 -6.23 -17.60
N SER A 85 9.82 -5.54 -17.09
CA SER A 85 8.54 -5.33 -17.75
C SER A 85 8.52 -4.20 -18.79
N ALA A 86 9.65 -3.50 -18.99
CA ALA A 86 9.71 -2.39 -19.95
C ALA A 86 9.39 -2.86 -21.38
N VAL A 87 8.33 -2.30 -21.96
CA VAL A 87 7.90 -2.60 -23.33
C VAL A 87 8.86 -1.92 -24.30
N VAL A 88 9.51 -2.69 -25.17
CA VAL A 88 10.29 -2.13 -26.27
C VAL A 88 9.34 -1.68 -27.38
N PRO A 89 9.37 -0.40 -27.78
CA PRO A 89 8.54 0.06 -28.88
C PRO A 89 8.86 -0.71 -30.16
N LYS A 90 7.82 -1.11 -30.92
CA LYS A 90 8.02 -1.69 -32.25
C LYS A 90 8.38 -0.58 -33.23
N VAL A 91 9.68 -0.30 -33.35
CA VAL A 91 10.21 0.67 -34.31
C VAL A 91 10.61 -0.07 -35.59
N SER A 92 10.31 0.51 -36.75
CA SER A 92 10.85 0.05 -38.03
C SER A 92 12.13 0.80 -38.34
N LEU A 93 13.19 0.07 -38.70
CA LEU A 93 14.43 0.72 -39.13
C LEU A 93 14.31 1.17 -40.60
N PRO A 94 14.69 2.42 -40.92
CA PRO A 94 14.83 2.85 -42.31
C PRO A 94 15.92 2.03 -43.03
N ALA A 95 15.76 1.87 -44.34
CA ALA A 95 16.60 0.99 -45.16
C ALA A 95 18.07 1.45 -45.29
N GLN A 96 18.37 2.72 -45.00
CA GLN A 96 19.73 3.26 -45.08
C GLN A 96 19.99 4.21 -43.90
N SER A 97 21.17 4.05 -43.28
CA SER A 97 21.74 4.92 -42.23
C SER A 97 20.72 5.46 -41.21
N PRO A 98 20.08 4.58 -40.41
CA PRO A 98 19.20 5.03 -39.33
C PRO A 98 19.95 5.93 -38.34
N PRO A 99 19.32 7.02 -37.86
CA PRO A 99 19.93 7.88 -36.85
C PRO A 99 20.05 7.12 -35.51
N ALA A 100 20.98 7.57 -34.66
CA ALA A 100 21.31 6.90 -33.40
C ALA A 100 20.09 6.70 -32.49
N GLU A 101 19.20 7.69 -32.39
CA GLU A 101 17.96 7.60 -31.60
C GLU A 101 17.03 6.49 -32.11
N THR A 102 16.92 6.31 -33.42
CA THR A 102 16.10 5.24 -34.02
C THR A 102 16.73 3.87 -33.78
N LEU A 103 18.06 3.77 -33.82
CA LEU A 103 18.78 2.54 -33.46
C LEU A 103 18.61 2.21 -31.97
N GLN A 104 18.71 3.19 -31.08
CA GLN A 104 18.47 3.02 -29.65
C GLN A 104 17.03 2.61 -29.35
N ALA A 105 16.05 3.25 -29.99
CA ALA A 105 14.64 2.89 -29.85
C ALA A 105 14.36 1.49 -30.41
N PHE A 106 15.04 1.10 -31.50
CA PHE A 106 14.93 -0.23 -32.10
C PHE A 106 15.52 -1.33 -31.21
N ILE A 107 16.67 -1.10 -30.57
CA ILE A 107 17.28 -2.05 -29.63
C ILE A 107 16.49 -2.07 -28.32
N GLY A 108 16.06 -0.89 -27.86
CA GLY A 108 15.41 -0.62 -26.59
C GLY A 108 16.36 0.18 -25.69
N PRO A 109 16.07 1.45 -25.37
CA PRO A 109 17.00 2.32 -24.64
C PRO A 109 17.51 1.75 -23.31
N PRO A 110 16.68 1.11 -22.46
CA PRO A 110 17.17 0.49 -21.23
C PRO A 110 18.23 -0.58 -21.47
N PHE A 111 18.13 -1.37 -22.54
CA PHE A 111 19.08 -2.44 -22.85
C PHE A 111 20.43 -1.92 -23.31
N VAL A 112 20.44 -0.80 -24.05
CA VAL A 112 21.68 -0.14 -24.49
C VAL A 112 22.44 0.42 -23.29
N LEU A 113 21.73 0.98 -22.31
CA LEU A 113 22.32 1.58 -21.12
C LEU A 113 22.74 0.53 -20.07
N LEU A 114 21.99 -0.57 -19.96
CA LEU A 114 22.32 -1.66 -19.04
C LEU A 114 23.45 -2.56 -19.52
N ALA A 115 23.62 -2.71 -20.83
CA ALA A 115 24.68 -3.53 -21.40
C ALA A 115 26.07 -3.27 -20.77
N PRO A 116 26.60 -2.02 -20.75
CA PRO A 116 27.90 -1.76 -20.14
C PRO A 116 27.92 -1.94 -18.61
N VAL A 117 26.78 -1.75 -17.92
CA VAL A 117 26.68 -1.98 -16.47
C VAL A 117 26.88 -3.46 -16.13
N PHE A 118 26.43 -4.36 -17.01
CA PHE A 118 26.62 -5.80 -16.90
C PHE A 118 27.85 -6.32 -17.66
N GLY A 119 28.75 -5.44 -18.10
CA GLY A 119 29.96 -5.83 -18.82
C GLY A 119 29.72 -6.34 -20.25
N VAL A 120 28.53 -6.11 -20.81
CA VAL A 120 28.18 -6.50 -22.18
C VAL A 120 28.54 -5.37 -23.13
N ARG A 121 29.48 -5.64 -24.05
CA ARG A 121 29.88 -4.66 -25.07
C ARG A 121 29.19 -4.95 -26.39
N LEU A 122 28.36 -4.02 -26.86
CA LEU A 122 27.70 -4.13 -28.16
C LEU A 122 28.63 -3.71 -29.29
N LEU A 123 28.87 -4.59 -30.26
CA LEU A 123 29.78 -4.35 -31.39
C LEU A 123 29.00 -3.98 -32.66
N GLU A 124 28.10 -4.86 -33.11
CA GLU A 124 27.34 -4.70 -34.36
C GLU A 124 25.86 -5.05 -34.19
N LEU A 125 24.98 -4.36 -34.92
CA LEU A 125 23.58 -4.73 -35.09
C LEU A 125 23.39 -5.19 -36.54
N ARG A 126 22.89 -6.40 -36.74
CA ARG A 126 22.66 -7.01 -38.06
C ARG A 126 21.15 -7.12 -38.30
N VAL A 127 20.68 -6.50 -39.38
CA VAL A 127 19.26 -6.44 -39.73
C VAL A 127 19.10 -6.72 -41.22
N GLY A 128 18.22 -7.66 -41.57
CA GLY A 128 17.92 -8.03 -42.95
C GLY A 128 18.15 -9.52 -43.25
N GLY A 129 18.05 -9.90 -44.53
CA GLY A 129 18.41 -11.25 -44.99
C GLY A 129 17.45 -12.38 -44.59
N PHE A 130 16.16 -12.11 -44.46
CA PHE A 130 15.11 -13.06 -44.01
C PHE A 130 15.34 -13.66 -42.61
N ARG A 131 16.29 -13.13 -41.83
CA ARG A 131 16.58 -13.56 -40.46
C ARG A 131 16.03 -12.56 -39.45
N PRO A 132 15.74 -12.98 -38.21
CA PRO A 132 15.50 -12.05 -37.11
C PRO A 132 16.72 -11.12 -36.93
N PRO A 133 16.52 -9.88 -36.43
CA PRO A 133 17.63 -9.01 -36.08
C PRO A 133 18.54 -9.66 -35.04
N SER A 134 19.86 -9.58 -35.24
CA SER A 134 20.87 -10.12 -34.32
C SER A 134 21.86 -9.03 -33.91
N VAL A 135 22.54 -9.24 -32.79
CA VAL A 135 23.61 -8.37 -32.29
C VAL A 135 24.88 -9.18 -32.10
N LEU A 136 26.01 -8.61 -32.54
CA LEU A 136 27.33 -9.09 -32.17
C LEU A 136 27.74 -8.38 -30.88
N LEU A 137 28.02 -9.16 -29.85
CA LEU A 137 28.39 -8.66 -28.52
C LEU A 137 29.67 -9.32 -28.02
N ASP A 138 30.30 -8.72 -27.02
CA ASP A 138 31.47 -9.25 -26.33
C ASP A 138 31.22 -9.23 -24.81
N LEU A 139 31.28 -10.42 -24.21
CA LEU A 139 31.09 -10.67 -22.77
C LEU A 139 32.40 -11.11 -22.07
N THR A 140 33.24 -11.86 -22.78
CA THR A 140 34.39 -12.58 -22.21
C THR A 140 35.69 -12.35 -22.98
N GLY A 141 35.71 -11.40 -23.92
CA GLY A 141 36.80 -11.15 -24.86
C GLY A 141 36.68 -11.91 -26.18
N SER A 142 35.56 -12.61 -26.41
CA SER A 142 35.25 -13.31 -27.66
C SER A 142 33.92 -12.81 -28.21
N PRO A 143 33.87 -12.26 -29.44
CA PRO A 143 32.62 -11.82 -30.06
C PRO A 143 31.65 -12.98 -30.31
N GLU A 144 30.42 -12.84 -29.83
CA GLU A 144 29.32 -13.79 -30.03
C GLU A 144 28.14 -13.10 -30.71
N GLU A 145 27.51 -13.78 -31.67
CA GLU A 145 26.29 -13.31 -32.33
C GLU A 145 25.08 -14.01 -31.73
N ILE A 146 24.14 -13.22 -31.22
CA ILE A 146 22.86 -13.72 -30.70
C ILE A 146 21.69 -12.91 -31.25
N ASP A 147 20.49 -13.49 -31.24
CA ASP A 147 19.29 -12.78 -31.64
C ASP A 147 19.05 -11.57 -30.72
N LEU A 148 18.50 -10.50 -31.28
CA LEU A 148 18.20 -9.28 -30.52
C LEU A 148 17.18 -9.54 -29.40
N SER A 149 16.29 -10.52 -29.56
CA SER A 149 15.41 -11.00 -28.50
C SER A 149 16.19 -11.63 -27.36
N ASP A 150 17.20 -12.42 -27.68
CA ASP A 150 17.98 -13.20 -26.72
C ASP A 150 18.94 -12.27 -25.97
N PHE A 151 19.49 -11.26 -26.64
CA PHE A 151 20.22 -10.17 -25.97
C PHE A 151 19.34 -9.45 -24.94
N ARG A 152 18.10 -9.11 -25.30
CA ARG A 152 17.18 -8.46 -24.34
C ARG A 152 16.87 -9.39 -23.17
N GLU A 153 16.70 -10.68 -23.43
CA GLU A 153 16.42 -11.64 -22.38
C GLU A 153 17.64 -11.87 -21.48
N LEU A 154 18.84 -11.91 -22.03
CA LEU A 154 20.10 -11.96 -21.29
C LEU A 154 20.21 -10.78 -20.32
N ILE A 155 19.95 -9.55 -20.79
CA ILE A 155 19.97 -8.38 -19.92
C ILE A 155 18.85 -8.45 -18.88
N ARG A 156 17.64 -8.91 -19.23
CA ARG A 156 16.57 -9.12 -18.23
C ARG A 156 16.97 -10.15 -17.19
N GLU A 157 17.66 -11.21 -17.57
CA GLU A 157 18.14 -12.24 -16.66
C GLU A 157 19.20 -11.70 -15.71
N GLN A 158 20.13 -10.87 -16.20
CA GLN A 158 21.08 -10.14 -15.34
C GLN A 158 20.37 -9.19 -14.37
N VAL A 159 19.37 -8.44 -14.83
CA VAL A 159 18.54 -7.61 -13.96
C VAL A 159 17.81 -8.46 -12.92
N ARG A 160 17.22 -9.61 -13.30
CA ARG A 160 16.56 -10.53 -12.36
C ARG A 160 17.53 -11.11 -11.35
N ALA A 161 18.77 -11.42 -11.75
CA ALA A 161 19.79 -11.95 -10.86
C ALA A 161 20.23 -10.92 -9.79
N GLU A 162 20.28 -9.64 -10.16
CA GLU A 162 20.53 -8.53 -9.22
C GLU A 162 19.29 -8.08 -8.46
N THR A 163 18.10 -8.43 -8.95
CA THR A 163 16.84 -8.11 -8.27
C THR A 163 16.66 -9.10 -7.13
N PRO A 164 16.61 -8.64 -5.87
CA PRO A 164 16.33 -9.55 -4.77
C PRO A 164 14.99 -10.24 -5.01
N GLU A 165 14.83 -11.45 -4.48
CA GLU A 165 13.52 -12.08 -4.42
C GLU A 165 12.51 -11.04 -3.88
N PRO A 166 11.23 -11.06 -4.36
CA PRO A 166 10.20 -10.19 -3.81
C PRO A 166 10.33 -10.23 -2.30
N PRO A 167 10.42 -9.07 -1.61
CA PRO A 167 10.79 -9.05 -0.21
C PRO A 167 10.00 -10.12 0.51
N THR A 168 10.69 -11.20 0.88
CA THR A 168 10.16 -12.23 1.77
C THR A 168 10.25 -11.65 3.17
N SER A 169 9.65 -10.47 3.37
CA SER A 169 8.84 -10.35 4.56
C SER A 169 7.60 -11.18 4.30
N GLY A 170 7.72 -12.52 4.36
CA GLY A 170 6.64 -13.28 4.95
C GLY A 170 6.31 -12.53 6.22
N LEU A 171 5.06 -12.05 6.33
CA LEU A 171 4.66 -11.16 7.40
C LEU A 171 5.18 -11.73 8.72
N VAL A 172 6.22 -11.13 9.31
CA VAL A 172 6.79 -11.62 10.55
C VAL A 172 5.83 -11.17 11.64
N ILE A 173 4.98 -12.08 12.08
CA ILE A 173 3.99 -11.81 13.11
C ILE A 173 4.74 -11.75 14.44
N ASP A 174 5.10 -10.54 14.85
CA ASP A 174 5.68 -10.23 16.15
C ASP A 174 4.57 -9.71 17.09
N PRO A 175 4.08 -10.53 18.07
CA PRO A 175 3.11 -10.07 19.05
C PRO A 175 3.63 -8.89 19.89
N ASP A 176 4.94 -8.81 20.12
CA ASP A 176 5.54 -7.72 20.91
C ASP A 176 5.49 -6.39 20.16
N ALA A 177 5.65 -6.39 18.83
CA ALA A 177 5.44 -5.20 18.00
C ALA A 177 4.01 -4.69 18.12
N VAL A 178 3.01 -5.57 18.05
CA VAL A 178 1.60 -5.20 18.22
C VAL A 178 1.33 -4.67 19.63
N ALA A 179 1.97 -5.24 20.66
CA ALA A 179 1.87 -4.75 22.03
C ALA A 179 2.54 -3.37 22.22
N ARG A 180 3.71 -3.13 21.60
CA ARG A 180 4.38 -1.82 21.61
C ARG A 180 3.55 -0.77 20.89
N ALA A 181 3.00 -1.10 19.72
CA ALA A 181 2.10 -0.24 18.96
C ALA A 181 0.83 0.10 19.77
N SER A 182 0.21 -0.89 20.44
CA SER A 182 -0.97 -0.65 21.29
C SER A 182 -0.66 0.36 22.40
N ARG A 183 0.47 0.19 23.10
CA ARG A 183 0.90 1.13 24.14
C ARG A 183 1.23 2.52 23.58
N ALA A 184 1.75 2.62 22.36
CA ALA A 184 2.00 3.89 21.70
C ALA A 184 0.68 4.62 21.38
N ALA A 185 -0.31 3.89 20.84
CA ALA A 185 -1.66 4.40 20.59
C ALA A 185 -2.34 4.90 21.88
N GLU A 186 -2.24 4.17 22.99
CA GLU A 186 -2.77 4.60 24.30
C GLU A 186 -2.18 5.94 24.79
N ARG A 187 -0.96 6.28 24.36
CA ARG A 187 -0.29 7.56 24.68
C ARG A 187 -0.53 8.64 23.61
N GLY A 188 -1.24 8.34 22.53
CA GLY A 188 -1.40 9.23 21.37
C GLY A 188 -0.14 9.38 20.53
N ASP A 189 0.86 8.49 20.67
CA ASP A 189 2.09 8.48 19.87
C ASP A 189 1.87 7.74 18.55
N TRP A 190 1.20 8.41 17.60
CA TRP A 190 0.82 7.82 16.31
C TRP A 190 2.02 7.53 15.41
N GLU A 191 3.09 8.31 15.49
CA GLU A 191 4.35 8.02 14.80
C GLU A 191 5.00 6.75 15.35
N GLY A 192 4.96 6.55 16.67
CA GLY A 192 5.39 5.32 17.31
C GLY A 192 4.58 4.09 16.88
N VAL A 193 3.27 4.24 16.67
CA VAL A 193 2.44 3.16 16.10
C VAL A 193 2.95 2.77 14.70
N LEU A 194 3.14 3.74 13.81
CA LEU A 194 3.60 3.45 12.44
C LEU A 194 5.03 2.91 12.39
N ARG A 195 5.90 3.29 13.33
CA ARG A 195 7.25 2.73 13.43
C ARG A 195 7.22 1.21 13.69
N GLU A 196 6.27 0.75 14.49
CA GLU A 196 6.17 -0.67 14.88
C GLU A 196 5.39 -1.53 13.88
N VAL A 197 4.30 -0.99 13.29
CA VAL A 197 3.39 -1.78 12.44
C VAL A 197 3.11 -1.17 11.07
N GLY A 198 3.66 0.00 10.75
CA GLY A 198 3.40 0.71 9.49
C GLY A 198 3.88 -0.02 8.24
N HIS A 199 4.83 -0.95 8.39
CA HIS A 199 5.35 -1.79 7.31
C HIS A 199 4.53 -3.07 7.07
N TRP A 200 3.53 -3.39 7.90
CA TRP A 200 2.73 -4.62 7.82
C TRP A 200 1.69 -4.65 6.67
N PRO A 201 1.05 -3.54 6.24
CA PRO A 201 -0.04 -3.59 5.26
C PRO A 201 0.28 -4.25 3.93
N GLY A 202 1.43 -3.93 3.33
CA GLY A 202 1.85 -4.50 2.04
C GLY A 202 1.99 -6.03 2.10
N PRO A 203 2.86 -6.55 2.99
CA PRO A 203 3.01 -7.98 3.22
C PRO A 203 1.71 -8.68 3.61
N ALA A 204 0.89 -8.09 4.49
CA ALA A 204 -0.38 -8.67 4.90
C ALA A 204 -1.38 -8.77 3.73
N ALA A 205 -1.41 -7.80 2.82
CA ALA A 205 -2.26 -7.87 1.62
C ALA A 205 -1.82 -8.96 0.64
N MET A 206 -0.51 -9.18 0.53
CA MET A 206 0.05 -10.25 -0.32
C MET A 206 -0.22 -11.62 0.27
N LEU A 207 0.07 -11.81 1.56
CA LEU A 207 -0.05 -13.08 2.25
C LEU A 207 -1.51 -13.58 2.29
N LEU A 208 -2.48 -12.68 2.49
CA LEU A 208 -3.90 -13.03 2.57
C LEU A 208 -4.43 -13.84 1.37
N ARG A 209 -3.78 -13.75 0.21
CA ARG A 209 -4.17 -14.42 -1.02
C ARG A 209 -3.53 -15.80 -1.22
N THR A 210 -2.71 -16.25 -0.29
CA THR A 210 -1.99 -17.52 -0.39
C THR A 210 -2.69 -18.63 0.42
N SER A 211 -2.30 -19.88 0.19
CA SER A 211 -2.71 -21.01 1.02
C SER A 211 -2.12 -20.92 2.43
N GLU A 212 -0.94 -20.33 2.57
CA GLU A 212 -0.26 -20.11 3.85
C GLU A 212 -1.13 -19.31 4.82
N ALA A 213 -1.77 -18.22 4.36
CA ALA A 213 -2.70 -17.47 5.19
C ALA A 213 -3.87 -18.32 5.70
N GLN A 214 -4.43 -19.21 4.87
CA GLN A 214 -5.59 -20.02 5.26
C GLN A 214 -5.24 -21.06 6.33
N GLU A 215 -3.98 -21.49 6.39
CA GLU A 215 -3.48 -22.48 7.35
C GLU A 215 -3.01 -21.84 8.66
N MET A 216 -2.97 -20.51 8.75
CA MET A 216 -2.55 -19.80 9.96
C MET A 216 -3.54 -19.96 11.11
N ASP A 217 -3.00 -19.98 12.33
CA ASP A 217 -3.80 -20.03 13.54
C ASP A 217 -4.72 -18.80 13.70
N PRO A 218 -5.93 -18.93 14.28
CA PRO A 218 -6.83 -17.81 14.54
C PRO A 218 -6.21 -16.66 15.37
N GLU A 219 -5.28 -16.96 16.28
CA GLU A 219 -4.59 -15.93 17.07
C GLU A 219 -3.64 -15.10 16.19
N ALA A 220 -2.96 -15.73 15.24
CA ALA A 220 -2.12 -15.05 14.26
C ALA A 220 -2.96 -14.13 13.35
N HIS A 221 -4.11 -14.61 12.86
CA HIS A 221 -5.08 -13.80 12.13
C HIS A 221 -5.55 -12.57 12.92
N ALA A 222 -5.88 -12.76 14.20
CA ALA A 222 -6.31 -11.68 15.09
C ALA A 222 -5.19 -10.66 15.34
N LEU A 223 -3.93 -11.09 15.46
CA LEU A 223 -2.77 -10.21 15.61
C LEU A 223 -2.56 -9.33 14.38
N VAL A 224 -2.61 -9.92 13.18
CA VAL A 224 -2.48 -9.16 11.92
C VAL A 224 -3.62 -8.15 11.79
N ALA A 225 -4.86 -8.58 12.03
CA ALA A 225 -6.01 -7.69 11.99
C ALA A 225 -5.89 -6.52 13.00
N LYS A 226 -5.41 -6.80 14.22
CA LYS A 226 -5.17 -5.77 15.24
C LYS A 226 -4.07 -4.79 14.82
N ALA A 227 -2.96 -5.28 14.27
CA ALA A 227 -1.87 -4.44 13.76
C ALA A 227 -2.37 -3.50 12.65
N LEU A 228 -3.15 -4.02 11.70
CA LEU A 228 -3.77 -3.23 10.63
C LEU A 228 -4.77 -2.19 11.18
N GLY A 229 -5.53 -2.54 12.22
CA GLY A 229 -6.40 -1.60 12.93
C GLY A 229 -5.64 -0.45 13.59
N LEU A 230 -4.52 -0.74 14.25
CA LEU A 230 -3.66 0.29 14.86
C LEU A 230 -3.01 1.19 13.80
N ALA A 231 -2.49 0.61 12.72
CA ALA A 231 -1.93 1.36 11.60
C ALA A 231 -3.00 2.25 10.94
N GLY A 232 -4.21 1.73 10.72
CA GLY A 232 -5.35 2.48 10.19
C GLY A 232 -5.68 3.70 11.04
N GLU A 233 -5.79 3.51 12.36
CA GLU A 233 -6.04 4.61 13.30
C GLU A 233 -4.92 5.67 13.29
N ALA A 234 -3.66 5.25 13.24
CA ALA A 234 -2.54 6.19 13.14
C ALA A 234 -2.58 7.03 11.84
N TYR A 235 -2.89 6.40 10.70
CA TYR A 235 -3.07 7.13 9.44
C TYR A 235 -4.28 8.06 9.44
N LEU A 236 -5.37 7.69 10.13
CA LEU A 236 -6.52 8.58 10.32
C LEU A 236 -6.11 9.86 11.06
N HIS A 237 -5.31 9.74 12.12
CA HIS A 237 -4.76 10.88 12.87
C HIS A 237 -3.79 11.75 12.07
N GLN A 238 -3.17 11.21 11.02
CA GLN A 238 -2.35 11.97 10.07
C GLN A 238 -3.16 12.61 8.93
N GLY A 239 -4.49 12.45 8.92
CA GLY A 239 -5.36 12.97 7.87
C GLY A 239 -5.47 12.08 6.63
N ALA A 240 -4.79 10.93 6.59
CA ALA A 240 -4.84 9.96 5.50
C ALA A 240 -6.08 9.05 5.62
N SER A 241 -7.27 9.66 5.59
CA SER A 241 -8.55 8.98 5.82
C SER A 241 -8.81 7.85 4.82
N ASP A 242 -8.53 8.05 3.54
CA ASP A 242 -8.75 6.99 2.53
C ASP A 242 -7.91 5.75 2.82
N TRP A 243 -6.63 5.96 3.16
CA TRP A 243 -5.72 4.88 3.50
C TRP A 243 -6.11 4.16 4.80
N SER A 244 -6.51 4.91 5.85
CA SER A 244 -7.11 4.34 7.05
C SER A 244 -8.27 3.40 6.74
N GLY A 245 -9.16 3.82 5.84
CA GLY A 245 -10.32 3.02 5.42
C GLY A 245 -9.93 1.72 4.72
N GLU A 246 -8.89 1.74 3.88
CA GLU A 246 -8.33 0.53 3.27
C GLU A 246 -7.74 -0.41 4.31
N LEU A 247 -6.98 0.11 5.28
CA LEU A 247 -6.36 -0.69 6.33
C LEU A 247 -7.39 -1.36 7.24
N PHE A 248 -8.48 -0.67 7.59
CA PHE A 248 -9.58 -1.30 8.32
C PHE A 248 -10.25 -2.41 7.52
N ARG A 249 -10.48 -2.21 6.21
CA ARG A 249 -11.07 -3.26 5.36
C ARG A 249 -10.15 -4.45 5.17
N LEU A 250 -8.85 -4.22 5.06
CA LEU A 250 -7.87 -5.29 5.02
C LEU A 250 -7.84 -6.04 6.36
N GLY A 251 -7.85 -5.33 7.48
CA GLY A 251 -7.93 -5.93 8.82
C GLY A 251 -9.20 -6.78 9.00
N ILE A 252 -10.35 -6.33 8.47
CA ILE A 252 -11.61 -7.11 8.49
C ILE A 252 -11.48 -8.43 7.72
N GLN A 253 -10.75 -8.44 6.61
CA GLN A 253 -10.52 -9.68 5.85
C GLN A 253 -9.65 -10.66 6.63
N TRP A 254 -8.71 -10.15 7.43
CA TRP A 254 -7.87 -10.95 8.33
C TRP A 254 -8.58 -11.40 9.61
N SER A 255 -9.52 -10.62 10.14
CA SER A 255 -10.05 -10.82 11.49
C SER A 255 -11.00 -12.02 11.66
N HIS A 256 -11.45 -12.63 10.55
CA HIS A 256 -12.57 -13.57 10.53
C HIS A 256 -13.76 -13.05 11.37
N ASP A 257 -14.57 -13.94 11.95
CA ASP A 257 -15.63 -13.55 12.89
C ASP A 257 -15.08 -13.58 14.33
N GLY A 258 -15.04 -12.41 14.97
CA GLY A 258 -14.55 -12.29 16.35
C GLY A 258 -14.49 -10.86 16.90
N PRO A 259 -14.00 -10.66 18.12
CA PRO A 259 -13.95 -9.35 18.78
C PRO A 259 -13.12 -8.30 18.04
N VAL A 260 -12.02 -8.70 17.40
CA VAL A 260 -11.17 -7.81 16.59
C VAL A 260 -11.95 -7.30 15.37
N ALA A 261 -12.71 -8.19 14.72
CA ALA A 261 -13.59 -7.82 13.62
C ALA A 261 -14.65 -6.82 14.08
N ALA A 262 -15.24 -7.04 15.26
CA ALA A 262 -16.24 -6.14 15.84
C ALA A 262 -15.69 -4.71 16.01
N ASP A 263 -14.48 -4.56 16.55
CA ASP A 263 -13.79 -3.28 16.70
C ASP A 263 -13.48 -2.62 15.34
N LEU A 264 -12.95 -3.37 14.38
CA LEU A 264 -12.64 -2.83 13.04
C LEU A 264 -13.91 -2.37 12.28
N PHE A 265 -14.99 -3.15 12.35
CA PHE A 265 -16.29 -2.73 11.79
C PHE A 265 -16.82 -1.46 12.47
N TYR A 266 -16.64 -1.35 13.79
CA TYR A 266 -17.03 -0.15 14.53
C TYR A 266 -16.24 1.08 14.05
N ARG A 267 -14.90 1.00 14.01
CA ARG A 267 -14.01 2.09 13.58
C ARG A 267 -14.28 2.53 12.14
N LEU A 268 -14.40 1.58 11.21
CA LEU A 268 -14.74 1.88 9.82
C LEU A 268 -16.14 2.49 9.68
N GLY A 269 -17.07 2.07 10.55
CA GLY A 269 -18.41 2.64 10.66
C GLY A 269 -18.38 4.10 11.11
N VAL A 270 -17.64 4.42 12.17
CA VAL A 270 -17.43 5.79 12.66
C VAL A 270 -16.77 6.66 11.59
N GLN A 271 -15.70 6.19 10.96
CA GLN A 271 -15.05 6.91 9.86
C GLN A 271 -16.03 7.18 8.69
N SER A 272 -16.94 6.24 8.41
CA SER A 272 -17.98 6.44 7.40
C SER A 272 -19.02 7.49 7.80
N MET A 273 -19.30 7.65 9.10
CA MET A 273 -20.15 8.73 9.61
C MET A 273 -19.48 10.09 9.43
N ASP A 274 -18.18 10.21 9.72
CA ASP A 274 -17.41 11.45 9.53
C ASP A 274 -17.41 11.90 8.07
N ALA A 275 -17.35 10.94 7.14
CA ALA A 275 -17.53 11.16 5.70
C ALA A 275 -18.99 11.39 5.27
N ARG A 276 -19.93 11.53 6.22
CA ARG A 276 -21.39 11.66 6.01
C ARG A 276 -22.03 10.53 5.20
N ARG A 277 -21.42 9.35 5.16
CA ARG A 277 -21.93 8.15 4.47
C ARG A 277 -22.75 7.28 5.43
N PHE A 278 -23.80 7.85 6.02
CA PHE A 278 -24.59 7.22 7.08
C PHE A 278 -25.23 5.87 6.67
N GLY A 279 -25.62 5.72 5.41
CA GLY A 279 -26.16 4.44 4.90
C GLY A 279 -25.13 3.30 4.95
N HIS A 280 -23.87 3.59 4.62
CA HIS A 280 -22.78 2.61 4.70
C HIS A 280 -22.40 2.34 6.16
N ALA A 281 -22.28 3.39 6.96
CA ALA A 281 -21.99 3.30 8.39
C ALA A 281 -22.99 2.40 9.13
N LEU A 282 -24.28 2.48 8.79
CA LEU A 282 -25.33 1.66 9.40
C LEU A 282 -25.10 0.16 9.21
N GLY A 283 -24.65 -0.28 8.03
CA GLY A 283 -24.32 -1.68 7.78
C GLY A 283 -23.13 -2.15 8.63
N LEU A 284 -22.08 -1.33 8.67
CA LEU A 284 -20.85 -1.60 9.43
C LEU A 284 -21.12 -1.67 10.94
N LEU A 285 -21.82 -0.68 11.50
CA LEU A 285 -22.14 -0.62 12.93
C LEU A 285 -23.07 -1.76 13.36
N ARG A 286 -24.02 -2.17 12.52
CA ARG A 286 -24.84 -3.36 12.80
C ARG A 286 -24.02 -4.64 12.82
N ARG A 287 -23.05 -4.78 11.89
CA ARG A 287 -22.13 -5.92 11.88
C ARG A 287 -21.24 -5.91 13.12
N ALA A 288 -20.71 -4.76 13.51
CA ALA A 288 -19.95 -4.60 14.75
C ALA A 288 -20.74 -5.07 15.98
N HIS A 289 -22.00 -4.63 16.11
CA HIS A 289 -22.86 -5.05 17.22
C HIS A 289 -23.11 -6.56 17.23
N ALA A 290 -23.38 -7.16 16.06
CA ALA A 290 -23.61 -8.60 15.92
C ALA A 290 -22.37 -9.43 16.30
N LEU A 291 -21.18 -8.87 16.14
CA LEU A 291 -19.90 -9.49 16.50
C LEU A 291 -19.47 -9.22 17.94
N GLY A 292 -20.30 -8.54 18.74
CA GLY A 292 -20.05 -8.32 20.17
C GLY A 292 -19.42 -6.98 20.54
N ALA A 293 -19.38 -6.00 19.63
CA ALA A 293 -18.98 -4.64 20.00
C ALA A 293 -19.93 -4.07 21.08
N SER A 294 -19.38 -3.20 21.93
CA SER A 294 -20.09 -2.58 23.06
C SER A 294 -21.43 -2.00 22.63
N GLU A 295 -22.53 -2.59 23.11
CA GLU A 295 -23.88 -2.11 22.79
C GLU A 295 -24.05 -0.64 23.17
N ARG A 296 -23.42 -0.22 24.29
CA ARG A 296 -23.43 1.15 24.78
C ARG A 296 -22.85 2.13 23.75
N GLU A 297 -21.76 1.77 23.09
CA GLU A 297 -21.07 2.63 22.11
C GLU A 297 -21.75 2.58 20.75
N VAL A 298 -22.14 1.38 20.31
CA VAL A 298 -22.74 1.19 18.98
C VAL A 298 -24.13 1.81 18.88
N VAL A 299 -24.97 1.70 19.93
CA VAL A 299 -26.35 2.17 19.86
C VAL A 299 -26.45 3.69 19.69
N GLN A 300 -25.48 4.44 20.24
CA GLN A 300 -25.40 5.89 20.07
C GLN A 300 -25.15 6.27 18.61
N ARG A 301 -24.17 5.60 17.99
CA ARG A 301 -23.82 5.80 16.57
C ARG A 301 -24.91 5.33 15.63
N LEU A 302 -25.60 4.23 15.95
CA LEU A 302 -26.76 3.75 15.20
C LEU A 302 -27.92 4.74 15.26
N ALA A 303 -28.22 5.32 16.43
CA ALA A 303 -29.29 6.30 16.58
C ALA A 303 -29.10 7.50 15.62
N GLU A 304 -27.87 8.01 15.56
CA GLU A 304 -27.48 9.08 14.64
C GLU A 304 -27.59 8.65 13.18
N CYS A 305 -27.02 7.50 12.81
CA CYS A 305 -27.11 6.97 11.45
C CYS A 305 -28.56 6.78 10.98
N TYR A 306 -29.44 6.26 11.84
CA TYR A 306 -30.86 6.10 11.51
C TYR A 306 -31.56 7.45 11.31
N LEU A 307 -31.25 8.45 12.14
CA LEU A 307 -31.85 9.78 12.01
C LEU A 307 -31.42 10.46 10.71
N GLU A 308 -30.13 10.44 10.40
CA GLU A 308 -29.59 11.03 9.17
C GLU A 308 -29.98 10.24 7.91
N SER A 309 -30.32 8.95 8.04
CA SER A 309 -30.86 8.10 6.96
C SER A 309 -32.39 8.14 6.85
N ASP A 310 -33.04 9.13 7.47
CA ASP A 310 -34.49 9.33 7.49
C ASP A 310 -35.32 8.13 7.99
N LYS A 311 -34.83 7.48 9.04
CA LYS A 311 -35.48 6.37 9.75
C LYS A 311 -35.77 6.77 11.20
N PRO A 312 -36.63 7.77 11.45
CA PRO A 312 -36.75 8.40 12.77
C PRO A 312 -37.29 7.45 13.86
N LEU A 313 -38.11 6.46 13.51
CA LEU A 313 -38.58 5.46 14.49
C LEU A 313 -37.43 4.58 15.01
N ALA A 314 -36.53 4.15 14.12
CA ALA A 314 -35.36 3.36 14.50
C ALA A 314 -34.36 4.21 15.30
N ALA A 315 -34.17 5.47 14.91
CA ALA A 315 -33.36 6.43 15.64
C ALA A 315 -33.85 6.61 17.08
N MET A 316 -35.15 6.84 17.25
CA MET A 316 -35.80 6.97 18.55
C MET A 316 -35.64 5.70 19.41
N ALA A 317 -35.83 4.52 18.82
CA ALA A 317 -35.65 3.26 19.54
C ALA A 317 -34.20 3.07 20.02
N CYS A 318 -33.21 3.37 19.18
CA CYS A 318 -31.79 3.31 19.53
C CYS A 318 -31.43 4.34 20.61
N ALA A 319 -31.89 5.59 20.51
CA ALA A 319 -31.60 6.61 21.51
C ALA A 319 -32.17 6.25 22.89
N ARG A 320 -33.42 5.79 22.94
CA ARG A 320 -34.05 5.31 24.18
C ARG A 320 -33.36 4.06 24.74
N ARG A 321 -32.86 3.16 23.88
CA ARG A 321 -32.05 2.01 24.30
C ARG A 321 -30.72 2.46 24.92
N GLY A 322 -30.03 3.43 24.30
CA GLY A 322 -28.83 4.05 24.86
C GLY A 322 -29.05 4.62 26.26
N ARG A 323 -30.15 5.36 26.46
CA ARG A 323 -30.55 5.84 27.79
C ARG A 323 -30.75 4.72 28.81
N ARG A 324 -31.44 3.64 28.44
CA ARG A 324 -31.62 2.47 29.32
C ARG A 324 -30.30 1.78 29.68
N LEU A 325 -29.29 1.89 28.81
CA LEU A 325 -27.92 1.42 29.06
C LEU A 325 -27.08 2.42 29.86
N GLY A 326 -27.69 3.48 30.39
CA GLY A 326 -27.02 4.50 31.20
C GLY A 326 -26.20 5.50 30.39
N VAL A 327 -26.39 5.57 29.07
CA VAL A 327 -25.83 6.66 28.26
C VAL A 327 -26.71 7.88 28.42
N THR A 328 -26.17 8.93 29.03
CA THR A 328 -26.82 10.23 29.15
C THR A 328 -25.94 11.26 28.48
N THR A 329 -26.23 11.54 27.21
CA THR A 329 -25.54 12.56 26.42
C THR A 329 -26.57 13.53 25.87
N GLU A 330 -26.24 14.82 25.86
CA GLU A 330 -27.06 15.84 25.19
C GLU A 330 -27.33 15.45 23.73
N HIS A 331 -26.37 14.79 23.08
CA HIS A 331 -26.50 14.24 21.74
C HIS A 331 -27.68 13.26 21.60
N LEU A 332 -27.85 12.30 22.52
CA LEU A 332 -28.97 11.37 22.47
C LEU A 332 -30.31 12.06 22.67
N HIS A 333 -30.37 13.07 23.55
CA HIS A 333 -31.58 13.88 23.73
C HIS A 333 -31.93 14.66 22.46
N ALA A 334 -30.95 15.29 21.81
CA ALA A 334 -31.16 15.99 20.55
C ALA A 334 -31.64 15.04 19.43
N ILE A 335 -31.13 13.80 19.40
CA ILE A 335 -31.62 12.76 18.47
C ILE A 335 -33.08 12.40 18.78
N GLU A 336 -33.45 12.22 20.05
CA GLU A 336 -34.85 11.94 20.45
C GLU A 336 -35.79 13.07 20.02
N GLU A 337 -35.43 14.33 20.26
CA GLU A 337 -36.22 15.49 19.88
C GLU A 337 -36.43 15.57 18.36
N ARG A 338 -35.34 15.54 17.59
CA ARG A 338 -35.40 15.56 16.11
C ARG A 338 -36.19 14.37 15.55
N ALA A 339 -36.05 13.19 16.13
CA ALA A 339 -36.81 12.02 15.72
C ALA A 339 -38.30 12.16 16.06
N ALA A 340 -38.64 12.68 17.24
CA ALA A 340 -40.03 12.93 17.64
C ALA A 340 -40.71 13.97 16.74
N GLU A 341 -40.00 15.04 16.37
CA GLU A 341 -40.48 16.05 15.42
C GLU A 341 -40.81 15.43 14.06
N ARG A 342 -39.90 14.60 13.50
CA ARG A 342 -40.13 13.92 12.22
C ARG A 342 -41.26 12.91 12.25
N LEU A 343 -41.45 12.21 13.38
CA LEU A 343 -42.54 11.25 13.54
C LEU A 343 -43.90 11.94 13.77
N GLY A 344 -43.89 13.16 14.32
CA GLY A 344 -45.05 14.02 14.44
C GLY A 344 -46.18 13.47 15.32
N GLU A 345 -47.42 13.77 14.93
CA GLU A 345 -48.63 13.49 15.71
C GLU A 345 -48.86 12.00 16.01
N PRO A 346 -48.67 11.05 15.08
CA PRO A 346 -48.80 9.61 15.38
C PRO A 346 -47.92 9.17 16.55
N TRP A 347 -46.69 9.69 16.63
CA TRP A 347 -45.78 9.35 17.72
C TRP A 347 -46.23 9.93 19.05
N ARG A 348 -46.72 11.17 19.09
CA ARG A 348 -47.28 11.76 20.32
C ARG A 348 -48.45 10.95 20.86
N ARG A 349 -49.36 10.49 19.99
CA ARG A 349 -50.47 9.61 20.38
C ARG A 349 -49.98 8.27 20.93
N PHE A 350 -48.98 7.67 20.28
CA PHE A 350 -48.37 6.42 20.74
C PHE A 350 -47.74 6.59 22.13
N VAL A 351 -46.94 7.65 22.34
CA VAL A 351 -46.32 7.95 23.62
C VAL A 351 -47.36 8.18 24.71
N ALA A 352 -48.40 8.98 24.44
CA ALA A 352 -49.50 9.20 25.38
C ALA A 352 -50.24 7.89 25.76
N LEU A 353 -50.40 6.96 24.81
CA LEU A 353 -51.01 5.66 25.06
C LEU A 353 -50.13 4.75 25.93
N VAL A 354 -48.82 4.72 25.68
CA VAL A 354 -47.88 3.80 26.35
C VAL A 354 -47.40 4.33 27.70
N GLU A 355 -47.14 5.63 27.81
CA GLU A 355 -46.65 6.28 29.04
C GLU A 355 -47.82 6.79 29.92
N GLY A 356 -49.01 6.98 29.36
CA GLY A 356 -50.24 7.30 30.10
C GLY A 356 -51.04 6.08 30.58
N ALA A 357 -50.64 4.86 30.20
CA ALA A 357 -51.23 3.64 30.74
C ALA A 357 -50.61 3.31 32.12
N PRO A 358 -51.42 3.11 33.18
CA PRO A 358 -50.88 2.66 34.47
C PRO A 358 -50.17 1.32 34.27
N ALA A 359 -48.96 1.19 34.82
CA ALA A 359 -48.17 -0.03 34.77
C ALA A 359 -49.04 -1.21 35.21
N ARG A 360 -49.35 -2.13 34.28
CA ARG A 360 -50.03 -3.37 34.65
C ARG A 360 -49.08 -4.14 35.54
N ALA A 361 -49.42 -4.20 36.83
CA ALA A 361 -48.78 -5.09 37.79
C ALA A 361 -48.93 -6.53 37.27
N THR A 362 -47.81 -7.15 36.94
CA THR A 362 -47.67 -8.61 36.80
C THR A 362 -46.73 -9.09 37.88
#